data_AF-A0A1Q7NHW8-F1
#
_entry.id   AF-A0A1Q7NHW8-F1
#
_cell.length_a   1.000
_cell.length_b   1.000
_cell.length_c   1.000
_cell.angle_alpha   90.00
_cell.angle_beta   90.00
_cell.angle_gamma   90.00
#
_symmetry.space_group_name_H-M   'P 1'
#
loop_
_entity.id
_entity.type
_entity.pdbx_description
1 polymer ?
#
loop_
_entity_poly.entity_id
_entity_poly.type
_entity_poly.pdbx_seq_one_letter_code
_entity_poly.pdbx_strand_id
1 'polypeptide(L)'
;MELLVTKVGLTPLEAITAATRNGAQVLGISDSFGTITPGKIADLVVLNADPSTDIRNTTKIVYVIKGGKVHKRITADQKDIGDSETIKELRNLVRAWDEADVKGDAITLNRLLAEEFTFVGGPNKAQYLASVKSKSPDSYVESAVSDGVQVQVYGNAAVVTGLDTIKGKNKGQAYESKYLYMDVWVNRSGRWQCVKTYSVLSGKH
;
A
#
# COMPACT_ATOMS: atom_id res chain seq x y z
N MET A 1 1.10 22.65 10.05
CA MET A 1 2.20 21.92 10.73
C MET A 1 3.52 22.67 10.67
N GLU A 2 3.90 23.30 9.56
CA GLU A 2 5.14 24.09 9.46
C GLU A 2 5.33 25.15 10.55
N LEU A 3 4.26 25.83 10.98
CA LEU A 3 4.31 26.79 12.09
C LEU A 3 4.71 26.13 13.43
N LEU A 4 4.32 24.88 13.68
CA LEU A 4 4.70 24.15 14.90
C LEU A 4 6.21 23.86 14.93
N VAL A 5 6.81 23.65 13.77
CA VAL A 5 8.26 23.43 13.67
C VAL A 5 9.01 24.76 13.73
N THR A 6 8.60 25.73 12.91
CA THR A 6 9.36 26.98 12.72
C THR A 6 9.15 28.04 13.81
N LYS A 7 7.99 28.05 14.48
CA LYS A 7 7.65 29.05 15.50
C LYS A 7 7.59 28.48 16.92
N VAL A 8 7.31 27.18 17.06
CA VAL A 8 7.21 26.51 18.37
C VAL A 8 8.44 25.62 18.65
N GLY A 9 9.22 25.27 17.62
CA GLY A 9 10.47 24.52 17.77
C GLY A 9 10.30 22.99 17.89
N LEU A 10 9.12 22.46 17.56
CA LEU A 10 8.90 21.02 17.52
C LEU A 10 9.69 20.37 16.38
N THR A 11 10.14 19.14 16.56
CA THR A 11 10.65 18.32 15.46
C THR A 11 9.51 17.99 14.48
N PRO A 12 9.83 17.66 13.20
CA PRO A 12 8.80 17.30 12.23
C PRO A 12 7.89 16.13 12.69
N LEU A 13 8.46 15.10 13.32
CA LEU A 13 7.68 13.97 13.84
C LEU A 13 6.79 14.34 15.03
N GLU A 14 7.25 15.23 15.91
CA GLU A 14 6.40 15.75 17.00
C GLU A 14 5.24 16.58 16.45
N ALA A 15 5.48 17.40 15.43
CA ALA A 15 4.43 18.17 14.76
C ALA A 15 3.38 17.27 14.09
N ILE A 16 3.80 16.17 13.46
CA ILE A 16 2.90 15.16 12.86
C ILE A 16 2.11 14.44 13.96
N THR A 17 2.78 14.04 15.05
CA THR A 17 2.14 13.35 16.18
C THR A 17 1.11 14.25 16.87
N ALA A 18 1.42 15.54 17.01
CA ALA A 18 0.51 16.55 17.54
C ALA A 18 -0.74 16.69 16.66
N ALA A 19 -0.57 16.76 15.34
CA ALA A 19 -1.66 16.92 14.38
C ALA A 19 -2.54 15.68 14.18
N THR A 20 -2.07 14.50 14.61
CA THR A 20 -2.78 13.22 14.40
C THR A 20 -3.24 12.63 15.73
N ARG A 21 -2.35 11.90 16.41
CA ARG A 21 -2.63 11.20 17.66
C ARG A 21 -3.13 12.13 18.76
N ASN A 22 -2.40 13.20 19.04
CA ASN A 22 -2.74 14.09 20.15
C ASN A 22 -3.97 14.93 19.81
N GLY A 23 -4.12 15.35 18.55
CA GLY A 23 -5.34 16.01 18.05
C GLY A 23 -6.59 15.15 18.25
N ALA A 24 -6.53 13.86 17.90
CA ALA A 24 -7.65 12.94 18.13
C ALA A 24 -7.96 12.72 19.62
N GLN A 25 -6.93 12.69 20.47
CA GLN A 25 -7.07 12.54 21.92
C GLN A 25 -7.73 13.78 22.55
N VAL A 26 -7.29 14.98 22.20
CA VAL A 26 -7.87 16.23 22.72
C VAL A 26 -9.32 16.42 22.27
N LEU A 27 -9.65 15.97 21.06
CA LEU A 27 -11.01 16.01 20.52
C LEU A 27 -11.91 14.88 21.06
N GLY A 28 -11.40 13.96 21.89
CA GLY A 28 -12.17 12.85 22.43
C GLY A 28 -12.61 11.81 21.39
N ILE A 29 -11.98 11.78 20.21
CA ILE A 29 -12.30 10.89 19.09
C ILE A 29 -11.19 9.87 18.83
N SER A 30 -10.29 9.68 19.79
CA SER A 30 -9.13 8.79 19.69
C SER A 30 -9.50 7.32 19.50
N ASP A 31 -10.71 6.90 19.88
CA ASP A 31 -11.16 5.51 19.70
C ASP A 31 -11.38 5.17 18.22
N SER A 32 -11.62 6.18 17.38
CA SER A 32 -11.91 5.98 15.96
C SER A 32 -10.85 6.60 15.03
N PHE A 33 -10.03 7.56 15.50
CA PHE A 33 -9.12 8.34 14.65
C PHE A 33 -7.72 8.55 15.27
N GLY A 34 -6.77 9.05 14.46
CA GLY A 34 -5.47 9.57 14.92
C GLY A 34 -4.32 8.56 14.98
N THR A 35 -4.57 7.25 14.81
CA THR A 35 -3.53 6.21 14.73
C THR A 35 -3.91 5.14 13.69
N ILE A 36 -2.90 4.46 13.13
CA ILE A 36 -3.11 3.31 12.24
C ILE A 36 -3.18 2.03 13.09
N THR A 37 -4.38 1.68 13.56
CA THR A 37 -4.63 0.52 14.43
C THR A 37 -5.91 -0.20 13.96
N PRO A 38 -5.99 -1.54 14.01
CA PRO A 38 -7.21 -2.26 13.63
C PRO A 38 -8.45 -1.72 14.37
N GLY A 39 -9.56 -1.58 13.64
CA GLY A 39 -10.83 -1.04 14.17
C GLY A 39 -11.00 0.48 14.07
N LYS A 40 -9.95 1.22 13.70
CA LYS A 40 -10.02 2.69 13.49
C LYS A 40 -10.23 3.07 12.03
N ILE A 41 -10.86 4.23 11.82
CA ILE A 41 -11.00 4.85 10.50
C ILE A 41 -9.72 5.65 10.24
N ALA A 42 -9.00 5.27 9.19
CA ALA A 42 -7.77 5.93 8.79
C ALA A 42 -7.92 6.54 7.39
N ASP A 43 -7.71 7.85 7.32
CA ASP A 43 -7.40 8.54 6.06
C ASP A 43 -5.87 8.58 5.93
N LEU A 44 -5.33 8.16 4.79
CA LEU A 44 -3.89 8.11 4.54
C LEU A 44 -3.49 9.21 3.56
N VAL A 45 -2.37 9.85 3.83
CA VAL A 45 -1.72 10.78 2.91
C VAL A 45 -0.37 10.21 2.54
N VAL A 46 -0.15 10.03 1.25
CA VAL A 46 1.12 9.53 0.71
C VAL A 46 1.89 10.72 0.15
N LEU A 47 3.17 10.80 0.49
CA LEU A 47 4.03 11.92 0.15
C LEU A 47 5.20 11.39 -0.69
N ASN A 48 5.68 12.17 -1.65
CA ASN A 48 6.85 11.80 -2.46
C ASN A 48 8.18 12.26 -1.83
N ALA A 49 8.14 12.76 -0.61
CA ALA A 49 9.31 13.19 0.15
C ALA A 49 9.06 12.95 1.64
N ASP A 50 10.14 12.64 2.37
CA ASP A 50 10.07 12.23 3.77
C ASP A 50 9.75 13.43 4.70
N PRO A 51 8.56 13.46 5.34
CA PRO A 51 8.17 14.56 6.23
C PRO A 51 8.88 14.54 7.58
N SER A 52 9.62 13.48 7.94
CA SER A 52 10.42 13.43 9.16
C SER A 52 11.69 14.29 9.06
N THR A 53 12.19 14.47 7.83
CA THR A 53 13.39 15.28 7.53
C THR A 53 13.07 16.76 7.31
N ASP A 54 11.91 17.06 6.71
CA ASP A 54 11.41 18.41 6.49
C ASP A 54 9.88 18.41 6.49
N ILE A 55 9.28 19.13 7.44
CA ILE A 55 7.83 19.20 7.60
C ILE A 55 7.10 19.77 6.37
N ARG A 56 7.77 20.54 5.52
CA ARG A 56 7.20 21.07 4.26
C ARG A 56 6.87 19.96 3.27
N ASN A 57 7.52 18.80 3.39
CA ASN A 57 7.22 17.63 2.56
C ASN A 57 5.79 17.09 2.78
N THR A 58 5.10 17.47 3.87
CA THR A 58 3.67 17.16 4.08
C THR A 58 2.74 17.74 3.01
N THR A 59 3.21 18.71 2.22
CA THR A 59 2.46 19.30 1.10
C THR A 59 2.70 18.59 -0.24
N LYS A 60 3.73 17.74 -0.33
CA LYS A 60 4.10 17.04 -1.56
C LYS A 60 3.30 15.73 -1.70
N ILE A 61 1.98 15.90 -1.73
CA ILE A 61 1.00 14.83 -1.70
C ILE A 61 0.92 14.13 -3.05
N VAL A 62 1.07 12.80 -3.01
CA VAL A 62 0.96 11.88 -4.14
C VAL A 62 -0.50 11.48 -4.32
N TYR A 63 -1.14 11.00 -3.25
CA TYR A 63 -2.59 10.79 -3.19
C TYR A 63 -3.07 10.75 -1.75
N VAL A 64 -4.38 10.95 -1.58
CA VAL A 64 -5.08 10.86 -0.31
C VAL A 64 -6.03 9.67 -0.39
N ILE A 65 -5.95 8.73 0.54
CA ILE A 65 -6.98 7.71 0.75
C ILE A 65 -7.91 8.28 1.81
N LYS A 66 -9.17 8.55 1.46
CA LYS A 66 -10.18 9.06 2.38
C LYS A 66 -11.40 8.16 2.39
N GLY A 67 -11.80 7.65 3.55
CA GLY A 67 -12.98 6.77 3.67
C GLY A 67 -12.95 5.57 2.71
N GLY A 68 -11.76 4.97 2.52
CA GLY A 68 -11.54 3.85 1.59
C GLY A 68 -11.45 4.26 0.11
N LYS A 69 -11.54 5.54 -0.24
CA LYS A 69 -11.46 6.02 -1.63
C LYS A 69 -10.13 6.73 -1.90
N VAL A 70 -9.48 6.41 -3.01
CA VAL A 70 -8.26 7.10 -3.45
C VAL A 70 -8.62 8.39 -4.19
N HIS A 71 -8.16 9.52 -3.68
CA HIS A 71 -8.20 10.85 -4.29
C HIS A 71 -6.81 11.19 -4.82
N LYS A 72 -6.64 11.13 -6.14
CA LYS A 72 -5.38 11.42 -6.80
C LYS A 72 -5.23 12.93 -7.05
N ARG A 73 -4.10 13.52 -6.67
CA ARG A 73 -3.64 14.77 -7.30
C ARG A 73 -2.82 14.34 -8.50
N ILE A 74 -3.41 14.34 -9.69
CA ILE A 74 -2.66 14.01 -10.91
C ILE A 74 -1.72 15.18 -11.20
N THR A 75 -0.47 15.09 -10.77
CA THR A 75 0.62 15.76 -11.47
C THR A 75 1.28 14.71 -12.35
N ALA A 76 1.21 14.92 -13.67
CA ALA A 76 2.08 14.24 -14.63
C ALA A 76 3.54 14.40 -14.16
N ASP A 77 4.36 13.36 -14.32
CA ASP A 77 5.77 13.25 -13.88
C ASP A 77 6.00 12.63 -12.49
N GLN A 78 5.37 11.48 -12.21
CA GLN A 78 5.81 10.63 -11.10
C GLN A 78 6.98 9.74 -11.55
N LYS A 79 8.19 10.13 -11.16
CA LYS A 79 9.43 9.40 -11.40
C LYS A 79 9.70 8.43 -10.24
N ASP A 80 10.21 7.24 -10.55
CA ASP A 80 10.69 6.31 -9.52
C ASP A 80 11.72 7.00 -8.60
N ILE A 81 11.77 6.60 -7.33
CA ILE A 81 12.78 7.03 -6.37
C ILE A 81 13.55 5.80 -5.92
N GLY A 82 14.87 5.78 -6.09
CA GLY A 82 15.74 4.65 -5.76
C GLY A 82 16.78 4.37 -6.85
N ASP A 83 17.69 3.43 -6.60
CA ASP A 83 18.60 2.93 -7.63
C ASP A 83 17.85 2.02 -8.61
N SER A 84 18.36 1.95 -9.85
CA SER A 84 17.68 1.24 -10.94
C SER A 84 17.55 -0.25 -10.71
N GLU A 85 18.49 -0.88 -10.01
CA GLU A 85 18.47 -2.32 -9.79
C GLU A 85 17.41 -2.69 -8.74
N THR A 86 17.35 -1.95 -7.63
CA THR A 86 16.30 -2.11 -6.62
C THR A 86 14.91 -1.86 -7.21
N ILE A 87 14.75 -0.82 -8.03
CA ILE A 87 13.46 -0.53 -8.71
C ILE A 87 13.05 -1.70 -9.61
N LYS A 88 14.00 -2.24 -10.38
CA LYS A 88 13.76 -3.38 -11.28
C LYS A 88 13.44 -4.64 -10.49
N GLU A 89 14.12 -4.88 -9.37
CA GLU A 89 13.84 -5.99 -8.46
C GLU A 89 12.41 -5.91 -7.93
N LEU A 90 12.00 -4.78 -7.36
CA LEU A 90 10.64 -4.60 -6.82
C LEU A 90 9.56 -4.78 -7.88
N ARG A 91 9.76 -4.28 -9.10
CA ARG A 91 8.84 -4.53 -10.23
C ARG A 91 8.76 -6.01 -10.60
N ASN A 92 9.88 -6.73 -10.55
CA ASN A 92 9.88 -8.17 -10.79
C ASN A 92 9.19 -8.95 -9.67
N LEU A 93 9.28 -8.48 -8.42
CA LEU A 93 8.56 -9.07 -7.29
C LEU A 93 7.04 -8.88 -7.43
N VAL A 94 6.58 -7.72 -7.91
CA VAL A 94 5.17 -7.48 -8.26
C VAL A 94 4.72 -8.45 -9.34
N ARG A 95 5.46 -8.58 -10.45
CA ARG A 95 5.13 -9.54 -11.52
C ARG A 95 5.10 -10.99 -11.01
N ALA A 96 6.04 -11.36 -10.15
CA ALA A 96 6.07 -12.69 -9.55
C ALA A 96 4.86 -12.95 -8.65
N TRP A 97 4.32 -11.91 -8.01
CA TRP A 97 3.06 -11.99 -7.28
C TRP A 97 1.89 -12.22 -8.25
N ASP A 98 1.73 -11.36 -9.26
CA ASP A 98 0.66 -11.49 -10.28
C ASP A 98 0.64 -12.91 -10.88
N GLU A 99 1.81 -13.42 -11.26
CA GLU A 99 1.96 -14.78 -11.79
C GLU A 99 1.60 -15.86 -10.77
N ALA A 100 1.94 -15.68 -9.50
CA ALA A 100 1.65 -16.64 -8.45
C ALA A 100 0.14 -16.74 -8.18
N ASP A 101 -0.58 -15.62 -8.22
CA ASP A 101 -2.06 -15.62 -8.14
C ASP A 101 -2.69 -16.38 -9.30
N VAL A 102 -2.25 -16.09 -10.53
CA VAL A 102 -2.73 -16.79 -11.73
C VAL A 102 -2.42 -18.28 -11.67
N LYS A 103 -1.24 -18.67 -11.18
CA LYS A 103 -0.80 -20.08 -11.11
C LYS A 103 -1.38 -20.83 -9.92
N GLY A 104 -1.86 -20.14 -8.87
CA GLY A 104 -2.21 -20.78 -7.61
C GLY A 104 -0.97 -21.15 -6.77
N ASP A 105 0.15 -20.44 -6.98
CA ASP A 105 1.45 -20.75 -6.37
C ASP A 105 1.60 -20.08 -4.99
N ALA A 106 0.98 -20.71 -3.99
CA ALA A 106 1.09 -20.28 -2.61
C ALA A 106 2.53 -20.36 -2.04
N ILE A 107 3.44 -21.13 -2.67
CA ILE A 107 4.84 -21.23 -2.22
C ILE A 107 5.57 -19.93 -2.56
N THR A 108 5.43 -19.47 -3.81
CA THR A 108 5.98 -18.18 -4.24
C THR A 108 5.42 -17.04 -3.41
N LEU A 109 4.09 -16.98 -3.22
CA LEU A 109 3.48 -15.95 -2.36
C LEU A 109 4.01 -16.01 -0.93
N ASN A 110 4.15 -17.20 -0.33
CA ASN A 110 4.66 -17.30 1.03
C ASN A 110 6.08 -16.71 1.19
N ARG A 111 6.90 -16.77 0.13
CA ARG A 111 8.24 -16.16 0.09
C ARG A 111 8.19 -14.64 -0.09
N LEU A 112 7.31 -14.14 -0.95
CA LEU A 112 7.16 -12.71 -1.25
C LEU A 112 6.58 -11.92 -0.08
N LEU A 113 5.69 -12.55 0.70
CA LEU A 113 5.01 -11.92 1.83
C LEU A 113 5.80 -12.10 3.12
N ALA A 114 5.94 -11.03 3.91
CA ALA A 114 6.51 -11.11 5.25
C ALA A 114 5.58 -11.91 6.20
N GLU A 115 6.09 -12.34 7.36
CA GLU A 115 5.27 -13.09 8.33
C GLU A 115 4.09 -12.27 8.84
N GLU A 116 4.33 -10.99 9.12
CA GLU A 116 3.37 -10.01 9.60
C GLU A 116 2.49 -9.39 8.49
N PHE A 117 2.53 -9.95 7.28
CA PHE A 117 1.80 -9.42 6.14
C PHE A 117 0.29 -9.35 6.38
N THR A 118 -0.31 -8.23 5.98
CA THR A 118 -1.76 -8.00 6.02
C THR A 118 -2.26 -7.26 4.79
N PHE A 119 -3.42 -7.67 4.27
CA PHE A 119 -4.28 -6.79 3.47
C PHE A 119 -5.03 -5.85 4.41
N VAL A 120 -4.91 -4.54 4.19
CA VAL A 120 -5.66 -3.56 4.97
C VAL A 120 -7.15 -3.71 4.67
N GLY A 121 -7.93 -4.05 5.71
CA GLY A 121 -9.36 -4.33 5.56
C GLY A 121 -9.68 -5.69 4.91
N GLY A 122 -8.68 -6.55 4.71
CA GLY A 122 -8.81 -7.84 4.05
C GLY A 122 -8.18 -8.99 4.84
N PRO A 123 -7.84 -10.11 4.17
CA PRO A 123 -7.28 -11.30 4.82
C PRO A 123 -5.86 -11.07 5.35
N ASN A 124 -5.51 -11.82 6.39
CA ASN A 124 -4.09 -11.98 6.77
C ASN A 124 -3.36 -12.94 5.81
N LYS A 125 -2.04 -13.04 5.94
CA LYS A 125 -1.22 -13.93 5.10
C LYS A 125 -1.75 -15.36 5.01
N ALA A 126 -2.04 -16.01 6.14
CA ALA A 126 -2.46 -17.40 6.15
C ALA A 126 -3.78 -17.62 5.39
N GLN A 127 -4.75 -16.73 5.59
CA GLN A 127 -6.04 -16.74 4.89
C GLN A 127 -5.85 -16.53 3.39
N TYR A 128 -4.99 -15.59 3.00
CA TYR A 128 -4.71 -15.30 1.59
C TYR A 128 -4.04 -16.49 0.90
N LEU A 129 -2.99 -17.07 1.48
CA LEU A 129 -2.32 -18.25 0.92
C LEU A 129 -3.26 -19.45 0.78
N ALA A 130 -4.15 -19.65 1.75
CA ALA A 130 -5.17 -20.70 1.67
C ALA A 130 -6.15 -20.46 0.50
N SER A 131 -6.53 -19.20 0.27
CA SER A 131 -7.43 -18.83 -0.84
C SER A 131 -6.81 -19.09 -2.22
N VAL A 132 -5.51 -18.84 -2.37
CA VAL A 132 -4.79 -19.04 -3.64
C VAL A 132 -4.56 -20.51 -3.93
N LYS A 133 -4.32 -21.33 -2.90
CA LYS A 133 -4.15 -22.79 -3.03
C LYS A 133 -5.43 -23.49 -3.49
N SER A 134 -6.59 -22.93 -3.17
CA SER A 134 -7.90 -23.47 -3.53
C SER A 134 -8.33 -22.97 -4.91
N LYS A 135 -7.67 -23.46 -5.98
CA LYS A 135 -8.25 -23.34 -7.33
C LYS A 135 -9.47 -24.24 -7.42
N SER A 136 -10.64 -23.65 -7.22
CA SER A 136 -11.91 -24.33 -7.47
C SER A 136 -12.30 -24.17 -8.95
N PRO A 137 -13.04 -25.11 -9.55
CA PRO A 137 -13.49 -24.99 -10.94
C PRO A 137 -14.31 -23.73 -11.21
N ASP A 138 -15.00 -23.22 -10.18
CA ASP A 138 -15.95 -22.11 -10.29
C ASP A 138 -15.41 -20.78 -9.75
N SER A 139 -14.27 -20.79 -9.04
CA SER A 139 -13.61 -19.58 -8.54
C SER A 139 -12.09 -19.68 -8.69
N TYR A 140 -11.53 -18.85 -9.58
CA TYR A 140 -10.10 -18.76 -9.87
C TYR A 140 -9.73 -17.41 -10.48
N VAL A 141 -8.46 -17.03 -10.36
CA VAL A 141 -7.85 -15.94 -11.12
C VAL A 141 -7.31 -16.50 -12.43
N GLU A 142 -7.72 -15.90 -13.55
CA GLU A 142 -7.29 -16.27 -14.90
C GLU A 142 -6.14 -15.40 -15.38
N SER A 143 -6.17 -14.11 -15.03
CA SER A 143 -5.16 -13.11 -15.37
C SER A 143 -5.09 -12.07 -14.27
N ALA A 144 -3.88 -11.65 -13.92
CA ALA A 144 -3.58 -10.49 -13.09
C ALA A 144 -2.44 -9.74 -13.78
N VAL A 145 -2.55 -8.41 -13.87
CA VAL A 145 -1.57 -7.57 -14.58
C VAL A 145 -1.48 -6.23 -13.88
N SER A 146 -0.32 -5.96 -13.29
CA SER A 146 0.03 -4.65 -12.75
C SER A 146 0.60 -3.70 -13.81
N ASP A 147 -0.17 -2.66 -14.15
CA ASP A 147 0.22 -1.58 -15.05
C ASP A 147 0.71 -0.34 -14.28
N GLY A 148 1.62 0.42 -14.91
CA GLY A 148 2.08 1.70 -14.39
C GLY A 148 2.78 1.62 -13.03
N VAL A 149 3.45 0.50 -12.74
CA VAL A 149 4.11 0.24 -11.46
C VAL A 149 5.19 1.28 -11.16
N GLN A 150 4.94 2.10 -10.15
CA GLN A 150 5.88 3.10 -9.62
C GLN A 150 6.49 2.61 -8.32
N VAL A 151 7.79 2.87 -8.16
CA VAL A 151 8.56 2.44 -6.99
C VAL A 151 9.21 3.64 -6.31
N GLN A 152 9.02 3.75 -5.00
CA GLN A 152 9.66 4.77 -4.17
C GLN A 152 10.39 4.10 -2.99
N VAL A 153 11.73 4.12 -3.03
CA VAL A 153 12.62 3.49 -2.03
C VAL A 153 13.07 4.52 -1.00
N TYR A 154 12.97 4.15 0.28
CA TYR A 154 13.36 4.92 1.45
C TYR A 154 14.20 4.05 2.39
N GLY A 155 15.53 4.10 2.23
CA GLY A 155 16.43 3.22 2.99
C GLY A 155 16.14 1.75 2.72
N ASN A 156 15.73 1.01 3.74
CA ASN A 156 15.36 -0.41 3.63
C ASN A 156 13.84 -0.64 3.45
N ALA A 157 13.05 0.39 3.20
CA ALA A 157 11.63 0.28 2.90
C ALA A 157 11.33 0.79 1.48
N ALA A 158 10.26 0.31 0.87
CA ALA A 158 9.78 0.82 -0.40
C ALA A 158 8.25 0.87 -0.43
N VAL A 159 7.71 1.90 -1.08
CA VAL A 159 6.30 2.01 -1.43
C VAL A 159 6.17 1.73 -2.93
N VAL A 160 5.34 0.76 -3.27
CA VAL A 160 5.07 0.35 -4.65
C VAL A 160 3.60 0.58 -4.95
N THR A 161 3.29 1.24 -6.06
CA THR A 161 1.90 1.52 -6.45
C THR A 161 1.68 1.19 -7.90
N GLY A 162 0.47 0.74 -8.22
CA GLY A 162 0.09 0.45 -9.60
C GLY A 162 -1.41 0.38 -9.77
N LEU A 163 -1.80 0.08 -11.00
CA LEU A 163 -3.16 -0.32 -11.35
C LEU A 163 -3.12 -1.80 -11.72
N ASP A 164 -3.70 -2.64 -10.88
CA ASP A 164 -3.85 -4.06 -11.17
C ASP A 164 -5.16 -4.32 -11.93
N THR A 165 -5.13 -5.15 -12.96
CA THR A 165 -6.30 -5.63 -13.69
C THR A 165 -6.40 -7.14 -13.54
N ILE A 166 -7.41 -7.58 -12.78
CA ILE A 166 -7.66 -8.99 -12.50
C ILE A 166 -8.87 -9.47 -13.29
N LYS A 167 -8.73 -10.61 -13.95
CA LYS A 167 -9.80 -11.36 -14.61
C LYS A 167 -9.88 -12.75 -14.02
N GLY A 168 -11.08 -13.29 -13.94
CA GLY A 168 -11.27 -14.66 -13.50
C GLY A 168 -12.72 -15.06 -13.40
N LYS A 169 -12.97 -16.13 -12.67
CA LYS A 169 -14.31 -16.56 -12.28
C LYS A 169 -14.50 -16.46 -10.78
N ASN A 170 -15.71 -16.14 -10.38
CA ASN A 170 -16.15 -16.23 -9.00
C ASN A 170 -17.56 -16.84 -8.99
N LYS A 171 -17.72 -18.00 -8.36
CA LYS A 171 -18.98 -18.78 -8.35
C LYS A 171 -19.55 -18.99 -9.76
N GLY A 172 -18.68 -19.32 -10.71
CA GLY A 172 -19.00 -19.60 -12.11
C GLY A 172 -19.19 -18.35 -12.98
N GLN A 173 -19.27 -17.15 -12.39
CA GLN A 173 -19.44 -15.90 -13.13
C GLN A 173 -18.09 -15.27 -13.47
N ALA A 174 -17.89 -14.94 -14.75
CA ALA A 174 -16.71 -14.22 -15.18
C ALA A 174 -16.73 -12.79 -14.63
N TYR A 175 -15.56 -12.29 -14.23
CA TYR A 175 -15.37 -10.92 -13.80
C TYR A 175 -14.10 -10.32 -14.38
N GLU A 176 -14.11 -9.00 -14.51
CA GLU A 176 -12.92 -8.18 -14.69
C GLU A 176 -13.01 -7.04 -13.67
N SER A 177 -11.95 -6.83 -12.91
CA SER A 177 -11.88 -5.81 -11.87
C SER A 177 -10.53 -5.13 -11.92
N LYS A 178 -10.54 -3.82 -11.75
CA LYS A 178 -9.32 -3.02 -11.70
C LYS A 178 -9.13 -2.49 -10.29
N TYR A 179 -7.91 -2.51 -9.79
CA TYR A 179 -7.59 -2.06 -8.44
C TYR A 179 -6.43 -1.08 -8.48
N LEU A 180 -6.62 0.09 -7.86
CA LEU A 180 -5.47 0.91 -7.48
C LEU A 180 -4.91 0.32 -6.20
N TYR A 181 -3.61 0.00 -6.20
CA TYR A 181 -2.96 -0.59 -5.04
C TYR A 181 -1.77 0.23 -4.55
N MET A 182 -1.47 0.02 -3.28
CA MET A 182 -0.25 0.43 -2.61
C MET A 182 0.27 -0.74 -1.77
N ASP A 183 1.52 -1.09 -2.02
CA ASP A 183 2.26 -2.06 -1.23
C ASP A 183 3.40 -1.38 -0.48
N VAL A 184 3.63 -1.85 0.74
CA VAL A 184 4.81 -1.52 1.53
C VAL A 184 5.70 -2.74 1.57
N TRP A 185 6.90 -2.60 1.02
CA TRP A 185 7.95 -3.61 1.00
C TRP A 185 9.05 -3.23 2.00
N VAL A 186 9.62 -4.22 2.68
CA VAL A 186 10.75 -4.03 3.59
C VAL A 186 11.86 -5.00 3.21
N ASN A 187 13.08 -4.49 3.07
CA ASN A 187 14.28 -5.27 2.87
C ASN A 187 14.85 -5.69 4.24
N ARG A 188 14.96 -7.00 4.44
CA ARG A 188 15.61 -7.61 5.60
C ARG A 188 16.76 -8.47 5.11
N SER A 189 17.98 -8.05 5.41
CA SER A 189 19.19 -8.78 5.06
C SER A 189 19.30 -9.11 3.57
N GLY A 190 18.99 -8.14 2.70
CA GLY A 190 19.06 -8.29 1.25
C GLY A 190 17.83 -8.94 0.62
N ARG A 191 16.75 -9.17 1.38
CA ARG A 191 15.51 -9.76 0.87
C ARG A 191 14.34 -8.81 1.07
N TRP A 192 13.75 -8.37 -0.04
CA TRP A 192 12.49 -7.63 -0.03
C TRP A 192 11.31 -8.57 0.22
N GLN A 193 10.43 -8.17 1.13
CA GLN A 193 9.15 -8.82 1.36
C GLN A 193 8.05 -7.77 1.56
N CYS A 194 6.86 -8.02 1.03
CA CYS A 194 5.71 -7.16 1.26
C CYS A 194 5.20 -7.37 2.68
N VAL A 195 5.08 -6.29 3.46
CA VAL A 195 4.59 -6.32 4.84
C VAL A 195 3.14 -5.83 4.93
N LYS A 196 2.67 -5.08 3.94
CA LYS A 196 1.32 -4.52 3.93
C LYS A 196 0.91 -4.18 2.53
N THR A 197 -0.34 -4.47 2.20
CA THR A 197 -0.96 -4.01 0.95
C THR A 197 -2.31 -3.39 1.24
N TYR A 198 -2.66 -2.39 0.45
CA TYR A 198 -3.97 -1.77 0.40
C TYR A 198 -4.38 -1.67 -1.06
N SER A 199 -5.61 -2.07 -1.37
CA SER A 199 -6.16 -1.91 -2.71
C SER A 199 -7.59 -1.40 -2.64
N VAL A 200 -7.99 -0.65 -3.66
CA VAL A 200 -9.36 -0.17 -3.84
C VAL A 200 -9.81 -0.42 -5.26
N LEU A 201 -11.06 -0.83 -5.42
CA LEU A 201 -11.66 -1.01 -6.73
C LEU A 201 -11.65 0.32 -7.50
N SER A 202 -11.04 0.30 -8.68
CA SER A 202 -10.95 1.39 -9.63
C SER A 202 -12.02 1.20 -10.70
N GLY A 203 -13.12 1.92 -10.57
CA GLY A 203 -14.20 1.97 -11.56
C GLY A 203 -15.28 0.91 -11.36
N LYS A 204 -16.41 1.33 -10.76
CA LYS A 204 -17.81 1.08 -11.16
C LYS A 204 -18.71 1.85 -10.18
N HIS A 205 -19.39 2.86 -10.70
CA HIS A 205 -20.75 3.24 -10.29
C HIS A 205 -21.69 2.58 -11.29
#